data_AF-A0AAE9D9T5-F1
#
_entry.id   AF-A0AAE9D9T5-F1
#
_cell.length_a   1.000
_cell.length_b   1.000
_cell.length_c   1.000
_cell.angle_alpha   90.00
_cell.angle_beta   90.00
_cell.angle_gamma   90.00
#
_symmetry.space_group_name_H-M   'P 1'
#
loop_
_entity.id
_entity.type
_entity.pdbx_description
1 polymer ?
#
loop_
_entity_poly.entity_id
_entity_poly.type
_entity_poly.pdbx_seq_one_letter_code
_entity_poly.pdbx_strand_id
1 'polypeptide(L)'
;MGDLFSNCTDHYPIEKYFQNCTNTSRPCELIHDFAVVAQLLTILDFYITCTLFLLALIINIYFLWICVPLYWKMSYETRKRYIFVISRCVSSISAALTLLILRCILYVYFPPETSSYWLYAVVIIADNISFYSLQGSYIGMAILLYIGVLHPVYFSRRLTVRNIYILAVSNVILAILISVPLGAFQTATYIPGPIQCESHHCAPVVGLINFVIVSLAFSATILILIFVFICLSFHIHQSKKIGSYTSSQTLHHARIRLGWTLTAIIVISLAEGIPSSFLIGLKADSVLNTCNNFYQADRLVQITVFTSIDSIIWAIVLILDPLASVIFDHSIMNKVTHHINRSQVYYAKFLESMTSNESKNLPE
;
A
#
# COMPACT_ATOMS: atom_id res chain seq x y z
N MET A 1 -16.82 44.29 -16.81
CA MET A 1 -16.55 42.89 -17.20
C MET A 1 -17.57 42.04 -16.48
N GLY A 2 -18.36 41.24 -17.21
CA GLY A 2 -19.32 40.32 -16.60
C GLY A 2 -18.59 39.19 -15.88
N ASP A 3 -19.21 38.63 -14.84
CA ASP A 3 -18.70 37.46 -14.13
C ASP A 3 -18.64 36.26 -15.09
N LEU A 4 -17.50 35.55 -15.13
CA LEU A 4 -17.24 34.45 -16.07
C LEU A 4 -18.29 33.35 -15.97
N PHE A 5 -18.87 33.17 -14.77
CA PHE A 5 -19.84 32.13 -14.46
C PHE A 5 -21.29 32.66 -14.41
N SER A 6 -21.56 33.92 -14.77
CA SER A 6 -22.90 34.52 -14.63
C SER A 6 -24.02 33.79 -15.39
N ASN A 7 -23.66 33.06 -16.43
CA ASN A 7 -24.60 32.32 -17.29
C ASN A 7 -24.66 30.83 -16.95
N CYS A 8 -24.02 30.39 -15.86
CA CYS A 8 -24.07 29.01 -15.41
C CYS A 8 -25.34 28.76 -14.59
N THR A 9 -25.93 27.57 -14.75
CA THR A 9 -27.14 27.18 -14.02
C THR A 9 -26.84 26.84 -12.56
N ASP A 10 -25.69 26.20 -12.33
CA ASP A 10 -25.22 25.77 -11.01
C ASP A 10 -24.03 26.63 -10.60
N HIS A 11 -24.01 27.05 -9.34
CA HIS A 11 -22.96 27.89 -8.77
C HIS A 11 -22.21 27.20 -7.63
N TYR A 12 -20.88 27.33 -7.64
CA TYR A 12 -19.98 26.68 -6.69
C TYR A 12 -19.13 27.70 -5.91
N PRO A 13 -18.84 27.47 -4.61
CA PRO A 13 -18.02 28.38 -3.80
C PRO A 13 -16.57 28.58 -4.31
N ILE A 14 -16.09 27.68 -5.16
CA ILE A 14 -14.75 27.68 -5.75
C ILE A 14 -14.60 28.63 -6.96
N GLU A 15 -15.71 29.15 -7.50
CA GLU A 15 -15.72 30.05 -8.67
C GLU A 15 -14.82 31.27 -8.49
N LYS A 16 -14.75 31.81 -7.26
CA LYS A 16 -13.92 32.96 -6.90
C LYS A 16 -12.43 32.80 -7.25
N TYR A 17 -11.93 31.56 -7.31
CA TYR A 17 -10.53 31.29 -7.66
C TYR A 17 -10.28 31.32 -9.18
N PHE A 18 -11.33 31.18 -10.00
CA PHE A 18 -11.22 31.01 -11.44
C PHE A 18 -11.85 32.15 -12.26
N GLN A 19 -12.34 33.22 -11.62
CA GLN A 19 -12.93 34.37 -12.31
C GLN A 19 -11.99 35.00 -13.35
N ASN A 20 -10.67 34.92 -13.14
CA ASN A 20 -9.66 35.46 -14.06
C ASN A 20 -9.29 34.50 -15.20
N CYS A 21 -9.80 33.26 -15.19
CA CYS A 21 -9.47 32.22 -16.15
C CYS A 21 -10.35 32.29 -17.41
N THR A 22 -10.27 33.40 -18.15
CA THR A 22 -11.16 33.72 -19.28
C THR A 22 -10.88 32.97 -20.60
N ASN A 23 -9.77 32.26 -20.72
CA ASN A 23 -9.37 31.54 -21.94
C ASN A 23 -10.09 30.19 -22.12
N THR A 24 -11.43 30.17 -22.06
CA THR A 24 -12.24 28.97 -22.30
C THR A 24 -13.62 29.30 -22.87
N SER A 25 -14.14 28.43 -23.72
CA SER A 25 -15.50 28.51 -24.27
C SER A 25 -16.53 27.73 -23.45
N ARG A 26 -16.10 26.94 -22.43
CA ARG A 26 -16.97 26.06 -21.63
C ARG A 26 -16.75 26.23 -20.12
N PRO A 27 -16.84 27.47 -19.56
CA PRO A 27 -16.53 27.72 -18.16
C PRO A 27 -17.45 26.97 -17.17
N CYS A 28 -18.75 26.82 -17.50
CA CYS A 28 -19.73 26.15 -16.63
C CYS A 28 -19.50 24.65 -16.48
N GLU A 29 -19.01 23.99 -17.54
CA GLU A 29 -18.69 22.56 -17.45
C GLU A 29 -17.38 22.33 -16.69
N LEU A 30 -16.36 23.14 -16.95
CA LEU A 30 -15.06 23.01 -16.27
C LEU A 30 -15.17 23.27 -14.76
N ILE A 31 -16.00 24.23 -14.33
CA ILE A 31 -16.21 24.47 -12.89
C ILE A 31 -16.99 23.33 -12.23
N HIS A 32 -17.94 22.73 -12.94
CA HIS A 32 -18.64 21.53 -12.48
C HIS A 32 -17.67 20.36 -12.31
N ASP A 33 -16.85 20.07 -13.33
CA ASP A 33 -15.83 19.01 -13.27
C ASP A 33 -14.85 19.24 -12.12
N PHE A 34 -14.45 20.49 -11.89
CA PHE A 34 -13.57 20.84 -10.77
C PHE A 34 -14.25 20.66 -9.40
N ALA A 35 -15.55 20.97 -9.29
CA ALA A 35 -16.32 20.67 -8.10
C ALA A 35 -16.42 19.15 -7.85
N VAL A 36 -16.57 18.35 -8.91
CA VAL A 36 -16.52 16.89 -8.84
C VAL A 36 -15.15 16.40 -8.36
N VAL A 37 -14.05 16.94 -8.90
CA VAL A 37 -12.68 16.63 -8.41
C VAL A 37 -12.56 16.88 -6.90
N ALA A 38 -13.01 18.05 -6.43
CA ALA A 38 -12.94 18.39 -5.01
C ALA A 38 -13.75 17.42 -4.13
N GLN A 39 -14.94 17.02 -4.58
CA GLN A 39 -15.76 16.02 -3.88
C GLN A 39 -15.09 14.64 -3.87
N LEU A 40 -14.53 14.19 -4.98
CA LEU A 40 -13.83 12.91 -5.09
C LEU A 40 -12.60 12.85 -4.17
N LEU A 41 -11.79 13.91 -4.15
CA LEU A 41 -10.64 14.03 -3.23
C LEU A 41 -11.09 13.97 -1.77
N THR A 42 -12.20 14.62 -1.44
CA THR A 42 -12.71 14.63 -0.06
C THR A 42 -13.27 13.27 0.37
N ILE A 43 -14.10 12.64 -0.47
CA ILE A 43 -14.79 11.40 -0.09
C ILE A 43 -13.88 10.18 -0.26
N LEU A 44 -13.33 9.99 -1.46
CA LEU A 44 -12.56 8.79 -1.79
C LEU A 44 -11.14 8.87 -1.24
N ASP A 45 -10.40 9.92 -1.60
CA ASP A 45 -8.97 10.01 -1.25
C ASP A 45 -8.76 10.34 0.23
N PHE A 46 -9.61 11.17 0.85
CA PHE A 46 -9.51 11.47 2.27
C PHE A 46 -10.30 10.48 3.15
N TYR A 47 -11.64 10.54 3.18
CA TYR A 47 -12.41 9.78 4.18
C TYR A 47 -12.28 8.26 4.06
N ILE A 48 -12.53 7.70 2.86
CA ILE A 48 -12.49 6.24 2.67
C ILE A 48 -11.07 5.72 2.88
N THR A 49 -10.10 6.32 2.20
CA THR A 49 -8.72 5.83 2.23
C THR A 49 -8.10 5.97 3.62
N CYS A 50 -8.32 7.08 4.35
CA CYS A 50 -7.83 7.20 5.73
C CYS A 50 -8.43 6.14 6.67
N THR A 51 -9.73 5.84 6.52
CA THR A 51 -10.38 4.79 7.32
C THR A 51 -9.77 3.42 7.04
N LEU A 52 -9.50 3.11 5.77
CA LEU A 52 -8.88 1.86 5.37
C LEU A 52 -7.41 1.77 5.84
N PHE A 53 -6.62 2.84 5.74
CA PHE A 53 -5.24 2.83 6.26
C PHE A 53 -5.18 2.73 7.78
N LEU A 54 -6.13 3.34 8.51
CA LEU A 54 -6.24 3.16 9.96
C LEU A 54 -6.51 1.70 10.31
N LEU A 55 -7.44 1.06 9.60
CA LEU A 55 -7.74 -0.36 9.77
C LEU A 55 -6.51 -1.22 9.44
N ALA A 56 -5.83 -0.94 8.33
CA ALA A 56 -4.61 -1.61 7.93
C ALA A 56 -3.52 -1.49 9.01
N LEU A 57 -3.34 -0.30 9.58
CA LEU A 57 -2.37 -0.03 10.64
C LEU A 57 -2.65 -0.90 11.88
N ILE A 58 -3.90 -0.91 12.36
CA ILE A 58 -4.30 -1.71 13.53
C ILE A 58 -4.05 -3.21 13.29
N ILE A 59 -4.48 -3.72 12.13
CA ILE A 59 -4.33 -5.15 11.78
C ILE A 59 -2.85 -5.52 11.69
N ASN A 60 -2.02 -4.70 11.06
CA ASN A 60 -0.59 -4.98 10.93
C ASN A 60 0.14 -4.89 12.27
N ILE A 61 -0.18 -3.93 13.13
CA ILE A 61 0.37 -3.86 14.51
C ILE A 61 0.03 -5.13 15.29
N TYR A 62 -1.24 -5.56 15.23
CA TYR A 62 -1.67 -6.79 15.89
C TYR A 62 -0.97 -8.04 15.31
N PHE A 63 -0.83 -8.12 13.99
CA PHE A 63 -0.15 -9.20 13.32
C PHE A 63 1.34 -9.27 13.71
N LEU A 64 2.02 -8.11 13.78
CA LEU A 64 3.42 -8.01 14.23
C LEU A 64 3.56 -8.47 15.69
N TRP A 65 2.64 -8.06 16.56
CA TRP A 65 2.61 -8.44 17.96
C TRP A 65 2.50 -9.95 18.17
N ILE A 66 1.82 -10.67 17.27
CA ILE A 66 1.77 -12.14 17.28
C ILE A 66 3.02 -12.76 16.65
N CYS A 67 3.45 -12.23 15.50
CA CYS A 67 4.53 -12.82 14.72
C CYS A 67 5.88 -12.76 15.42
N VAL A 68 6.21 -11.66 16.11
CA VAL A 68 7.50 -11.49 16.78
C VAL A 68 7.72 -12.56 17.87
N PRO A 69 6.81 -12.76 18.85
CA PRO A 69 6.95 -13.85 19.83
C PRO A 69 6.99 -15.25 19.21
N LEU A 70 6.25 -15.47 18.12
CA LEU A 70 6.21 -16.75 17.43
C LEU A 70 7.55 -17.05 16.75
N TYR A 71 8.16 -16.06 16.11
CA TYR A 71 9.47 -16.14 15.45
C TYR A 71 10.56 -16.68 16.40
N TRP A 72 10.59 -16.20 17.64
CA TRP A 72 11.56 -16.66 18.64
C TRP A 72 11.38 -18.14 19.02
N LYS A 73 10.19 -18.72 18.83
CA LYS A 73 9.89 -20.12 19.16
C LYS A 73 10.04 -21.08 17.99
N MET A 74 10.25 -20.58 16.77
CA MET A 74 10.31 -21.40 15.56
C MET A 74 11.65 -22.09 15.33
N SER A 75 11.62 -23.15 14.52
CA SER A 75 12.81 -23.81 14.00
C SER A 75 13.59 -22.92 13.03
N TYR A 76 14.88 -23.21 12.84
CA TYR A 76 15.77 -22.45 11.96
C TYR A 76 15.29 -22.38 10.51
N GLU A 77 14.61 -23.41 10.00
CA GLU A 77 14.11 -23.43 8.61
C GLU A 77 12.93 -22.48 8.42
N THR A 78 11.98 -22.46 9.36
CA THR A 78 10.79 -21.60 9.29
C THR A 78 11.15 -20.14 9.55
N ARG A 79 12.13 -19.87 10.43
CA ARG A 79 12.63 -18.51 10.72
C ARG A 79 13.10 -17.78 9.47
N LYS A 80 13.68 -18.47 8.48
CA LYS A 80 14.14 -17.86 7.21
C LYS A 80 13.01 -17.13 6.50
N ARG A 81 11.83 -17.76 6.40
CA ARG A 81 10.65 -17.16 5.75
C ARG A 81 10.06 -16.03 6.59
N TYR A 82 10.04 -16.19 7.90
CA TYR A 82 9.46 -15.21 8.82
C TYR A 82 10.23 -13.88 8.88
N ILE A 83 11.53 -13.85 8.54
CA ILE A 83 12.28 -12.60 8.46
C ILE A 83 11.63 -11.63 7.47
N PHE A 84 11.31 -12.10 6.26
CA PHE A 84 10.68 -11.24 5.26
C PHE A 84 9.20 -10.96 5.57
N VAL A 85 8.50 -11.87 6.26
CA VAL A 85 7.14 -11.61 6.76
C VAL A 85 7.14 -10.46 7.76
N ILE A 86 8.09 -10.45 8.70
CA ILE A 86 8.26 -9.37 9.68
C ILE A 86 8.69 -8.07 8.98
N SER A 87 9.69 -8.13 8.09
CA SER A 87 10.16 -6.99 7.30
C SER A 87 9.01 -6.32 6.53
N ARG A 88 8.19 -7.13 5.86
CA ARG A 88 7.01 -6.69 5.14
C ARG A 88 5.99 -6.03 6.06
N CYS A 89 5.69 -6.65 7.22
CA CYS A 89 4.74 -6.09 8.18
C CYS A 89 5.21 -4.74 8.77
N VAL A 90 6.51 -4.61 9.10
CA VAL A 90 7.08 -3.34 9.56
C VAL A 90 6.98 -2.27 8.47
N SER A 91 7.26 -2.65 7.21
CA SER A 91 7.12 -1.75 6.07
C SER A 91 5.66 -1.33 5.83
N SER A 92 4.69 -2.25 5.98
CA SER A 92 3.25 -1.98 5.90
C SER A 92 2.77 -1.00 6.98
N ILE A 93 3.24 -1.16 8.22
CA ILE A 93 2.93 -0.24 9.33
C ILE A 93 3.48 1.15 9.01
N SER A 94 4.73 1.20 8.57
CA SER A 94 5.40 2.45 8.21
C SER A 94 4.66 3.17 7.07
N ALA A 95 4.30 2.47 5.99
CA ALA A 95 3.54 3.01 4.86
C ALA A 95 2.16 3.53 5.28
N ALA A 96 1.40 2.75 6.06
CA ALA A 96 0.10 3.18 6.55
C ALA A 96 0.22 4.45 7.42
N LEU A 97 1.26 4.52 8.26
CA LEU A 97 1.51 5.67 9.11
C LEU A 97 1.90 6.92 8.31
N THR A 98 2.82 6.81 7.34
CA THR A 98 3.24 7.94 6.50
C THR A 98 2.09 8.49 5.68
N LEU A 99 1.24 7.64 5.10
CA LEU A 99 0.06 8.06 4.35
C LEU A 99 -1.00 8.73 5.21
N LEU A 100 -1.21 8.24 6.44
CA LEU A 100 -2.10 8.89 7.41
C LEU A 100 -1.54 10.25 7.85
N ILE A 101 -0.23 10.36 8.10
CA ILE A 101 0.41 11.65 8.42
C ILE A 101 0.23 12.63 7.25
N LEU A 102 0.51 12.19 6.03
CA LEU A 102 0.38 13.03 4.83
C LEU A 102 -1.05 13.56 4.66
N ARG A 103 -2.05 12.69 4.76
CA ARG A 103 -3.46 13.06 4.57
C ARG A 103 -4.07 13.78 5.75
N CYS A 104 -3.97 13.22 6.96
CA CYS A 104 -4.67 13.74 8.14
C CYS A 104 -3.94 14.91 8.81
N ILE A 105 -2.62 15.01 8.66
CA ILE A 105 -1.84 16.07 9.31
C ILE A 105 -1.38 17.10 8.28
N LEU A 106 -0.64 16.68 7.24
CA LEU A 106 0.00 17.64 6.35
C LEU A 106 -1.01 18.36 5.47
N TYR A 107 -1.83 17.64 4.70
CA TYR A 107 -2.81 18.29 3.82
C TYR A 107 -3.89 19.10 4.55
N VAL A 108 -4.22 18.77 5.81
CA VAL A 108 -5.25 19.47 6.57
C VAL A 108 -4.70 20.70 7.31
N TYR A 109 -3.58 20.56 8.02
CA TYR A 109 -3.07 21.62 8.90
C TYR A 109 -1.91 22.42 8.31
N PHE A 110 -1.19 21.86 7.33
CA PHE A 110 0.02 22.46 6.75
C PHE A 110 -0.05 22.39 5.21
N PRO A 111 -0.98 23.11 4.57
CA PRO A 111 -1.17 23.01 3.13
C PRO A 111 0.11 23.38 2.36
N PRO A 112 0.33 22.79 1.17
CA PRO A 112 1.57 22.95 0.39
C PRO A 112 2.01 24.40 0.15
N GLU A 113 1.07 25.34 0.06
CA GLU A 113 1.32 26.76 -0.20
C GLU A 113 2.01 27.49 0.97
N THR A 114 1.84 27.01 2.21
CA THR A 114 2.33 27.67 3.43
C THR A 114 3.30 26.80 4.23
N SER A 115 3.52 25.55 3.81
CA SER A 115 4.31 24.59 4.55
C SER A 115 5.80 24.58 4.19
N SER A 116 6.60 23.95 5.03
CA SER A 116 8.03 23.76 4.81
C SER A 116 8.30 22.56 3.92
N TYR A 117 9.11 22.76 2.88
CA TYR A 117 9.64 21.69 2.03
C TYR A 117 10.19 20.50 2.81
N TRP A 118 10.99 20.75 3.86
CA TRP A 118 11.66 19.68 4.62
C TRP A 118 10.68 18.76 5.34
N LEU A 119 9.56 19.31 5.80
CA LEU A 119 8.57 18.57 6.55
C LEU A 119 7.85 17.56 5.65
N TYR A 120 7.49 17.97 4.43
CA TYR A 120 6.98 17.05 3.42
C TYR A 120 8.03 16.07 2.90
N ALA A 121 9.27 16.53 2.72
CA ALA A 121 10.36 15.68 2.23
C ALA A 121 10.61 14.49 3.16
N VAL A 122 10.64 14.71 4.47
CA VAL A 122 10.81 13.62 5.45
C VAL A 122 9.70 12.58 5.33
N VAL A 123 8.44 13.03 5.23
CA VAL A 123 7.28 12.11 5.17
C VAL A 123 7.25 11.35 3.84
N ILE A 124 7.46 12.03 2.70
CA ILE A 124 7.49 11.41 1.37
C ILE A 124 8.68 10.45 1.22
N ILE A 125 9.86 10.81 1.73
CA ILE A 125 11.02 9.90 1.72
C ILE A 125 10.74 8.67 2.58
N ALA A 126 10.17 8.84 3.79
CA ALA A 126 9.78 7.72 4.64
C ALA A 126 8.72 6.82 3.99
N ASP A 127 7.78 7.42 3.26
CA ASP A 127 6.76 6.69 2.50
C ASP A 127 7.40 5.83 1.41
N ASN A 128 8.27 6.43 0.59
CA ASN A 128 9.01 5.70 -0.45
C ASN A 128 9.88 4.58 0.12
N ILE A 129 10.55 4.80 1.26
CA ILE A 129 11.35 3.75 1.92
C ILE A 129 10.43 2.58 2.29
N SER A 130 9.25 2.88 2.81
CA SER A 130 8.27 1.88 3.23
C SER A 130 7.79 1.06 2.05
N PHE A 131 7.39 1.69 0.94
CA PHE A 131 6.90 0.99 -0.25
C PHE A 131 7.99 0.19 -0.97
N TYR A 132 9.19 0.74 -1.18
CA TYR A 132 10.27 -0.02 -1.81
C TYR A 132 10.77 -1.17 -0.91
N SER A 133 10.84 -0.97 0.41
CA SER A 133 11.16 -2.04 1.35
C SER A 133 10.09 -3.14 1.35
N LEU A 134 8.80 -2.76 1.27
CA LEU A 134 7.68 -3.68 1.14
C LEU A 134 7.80 -4.52 -0.13
N GLN A 135 8.03 -3.87 -1.28
CA GLN A 135 8.16 -4.51 -2.58
C GLN A 135 9.36 -5.45 -2.63
N GLY A 136 10.52 -5.01 -2.13
CA GLY A 136 11.69 -5.87 -2.05
C GLY A 136 11.55 -7.03 -1.06
N SER A 137 10.69 -6.91 -0.04
CA SER A 137 10.31 -8.03 0.83
C SER A 137 9.49 -9.09 0.08
N TYR A 138 8.62 -8.69 -0.87
CA TYR A 138 7.93 -9.61 -1.77
C TYR A 138 8.91 -10.32 -2.72
N ILE A 139 9.86 -9.58 -3.31
CA ILE A 139 10.94 -10.17 -4.14
C ILE A 139 11.75 -11.18 -3.33
N GLY A 140 12.17 -10.81 -2.12
CA GLY A 140 12.93 -11.69 -1.22
C GLY A 140 12.18 -12.98 -0.89
N MET A 141 10.88 -12.88 -0.61
CA MET A 141 10.03 -14.06 -0.42
C MET A 141 9.89 -14.91 -1.69
N ALA A 142 9.73 -14.31 -2.86
CA ALA A 142 9.67 -15.02 -4.13
C ALA A 142 10.97 -15.79 -4.41
N ILE A 143 12.13 -15.16 -4.16
CA ILE A 143 13.45 -15.80 -4.29
C ILE A 143 13.60 -16.95 -3.28
N LEU A 144 13.17 -16.78 -2.03
CA LEU A 144 13.22 -17.88 -1.05
C LEU A 144 12.34 -19.06 -1.45
N LEU A 145 11.15 -18.79 -1.98
CA LEU A 145 10.26 -19.83 -2.48
C LEU A 145 10.88 -20.53 -3.69
N TYR A 146 11.50 -19.78 -4.60
CA TYR A 146 12.26 -20.32 -5.74
C TYR A 146 13.37 -21.27 -5.30
N ILE A 147 14.25 -20.82 -4.39
CA ILE A 147 15.34 -21.64 -3.87
C ILE A 147 14.80 -22.87 -3.13
N GLY A 148 13.71 -22.69 -2.36
CA GLY A 148 13.07 -23.77 -1.61
C GLY A 148 12.47 -24.87 -2.49
N VAL A 149 11.92 -24.53 -3.66
CA VAL A 149 11.31 -25.49 -4.60
C VAL A 149 12.35 -26.16 -5.48
N LEU A 150 13.29 -25.42 -6.07
CA LEU A 150 14.29 -25.98 -6.99
C LEU A 150 15.47 -26.65 -6.29
N HIS A 151 15.92 -26.09 -5.17
CA HIS A 151 17.12 -26.52 -4.49
C HIS A 151 16.87 -26.77 -2.99
N PRO A 152 15.98 -27.72 -2.63
CA PRO A 152 15.58 -27.95 -1.24
C PRO A 152 16.75 -28.33 -0.33
N VAL A 153 17.75 -29.07 -0.84
CA VAL A 153 18.95 -29.43 -0.08
C VAL A 153 19.81 -28.21 0.24
N TYR A 154 19.95 -27.27 -0.70
CA TYR A 154 20.66 -26.00 -0.47
C TYR A 154 19.90 -25.13 0.53
N PHE A 155 18.57 -25.03 0.37
CA PHE A 155 17.70 -24.28 1.28
C PHE A 155 17.82 -24.76 2.73
N SER A 156 17.82 -26.07 2.96
CA SER A 156 17.92 -26.65 4.31
C SER A 156 19.35 -26.53 4.88
N ARG A 157 20.37 -26.98 4.14
CA ARG A 157 21.73 -27.18 4.68
C ARG A 157 22.69 -26.00 4.54
N ARG A 158 22.57 -25.17 3.49
CA ARG A 158 23.56 -24.13 3.16
C ARG A 158 23.07 -22.72 3.44
N LEU A 159 21.78 -22.46 3.19
CA LEU A 159 21.19 -21.16 3.43
C LEU A 159 20.99 -20.95 4.94
N THR A 160 21.75 -20.04 5.55
CA THR A 160 21.63 -19.74 6.99
C THR A 160 20.68 -18.57 7.25
N VAL A 161 20.15 -18.47 8.47
CA VAL A 161 19.33 -17.32 8.90
C VAL A 161 20.09 -16.00 8.79
N ARG A 162 21.41 -16.01 9.04
CA ARG A 162 22.28 -14.84 8.91
C ARG A 162 22.29 -14.30 7.47
N ASN A 163 22.39 -15.18 6.47
CA ASN A 163 22.36 -14.76 5.07
C ASN A 163 21.02 -14.09 4.73
N ILE A 164 19.91 -14.61 5.26
CA ILE A 164 18.58 -14.01 5.05
C ILE A 164 18.46 -12.64 5.72
N TYR A 165 19.02 -12.50 6.92
CA TYR A 165 19.04 -11.22 7.62
C TYR A 165 19.85 -10.18 6.83
N ILE A 166 21.01 -10.57 6.28
CA ILE A 166 21.81 -9.70 5.41
C ILE A 166 21.00 -9.26 4.19
N LEU A 167 20.26 -10.18 3.54
CA LEU A 167 19.40 -9.84 2.40
C LEU A 167 18.26 -8.88 2.78
N ALA A 168 17.63 -9.07 3.95
CA ALA A 168 16.58 -8.18 4.43
C ALA A 168 17.12 -6.78 4.77
N VAL A 169 18.29 -6.70 5.40
CA VAL A 169 18.94 -5.41 5.68
C VAL A 169 19.40 -4.72 4.39
N SER A 170 19.97 -5.46 3.43
CA SER A 170 20.35 -4.89 2.14
C SER A 170 19.16 -4.34 1.36
N ASN A 171 17.98 -4.96 1.50
CA ASN A 171 16.74 -4.46 0.92
C ASN A 171 16.38 -3.08 1.46
N VAL A 172 16.43 -2.90 2.78
CA VAL A 172 16.14 -1.59 3.41
C VAL A 172 17.17 -0.54 3.01
N ILE A 173 18.46 -0.91 2.96
CA ILE A 173 19.52 0.01 2.51
C ILE A 173 19.28 0.44 1.06
N LEU A 174 18.95 -0.50 0.17
CA LEU A 174 18.65 -0.17 -1.23
C LEU A 174 17.41 0.72 -1.36
N ALA A 175 16.37 0.44 -0.57
CA ALA A 175 15.18 1.30 -0.49
C ALA A 175 15.59 2.73 -0.10
N ILE A 176 16.38 2.92 0.96
CA ILE A 176 16.86 4.26 1.39
C ILE A 176 17.64 4.96 0.26
N LEU A 177 18.58 4.27 -0.38
CA LEU A 177 19.41 4.84 -1.45
C LEU A 177 18.58 5.35 -2.63
N ILE A 178 17.48 4.66 -2.96
CA ILE A 178 16.57 5.05 -4.04
C ILE A 178 15.60 6.13 -3.58
N SER A 179 15.03 5.99 -2.38
CA SER A 179 13.98 6.86 -1.85
C SER A 179 14.45 8.27 -1.50
N VAL A 180 15.68 8.45 -1.02
CA VAL A 180 16.19 9.78 -0.65
C VAL A 180 16.23 10.74 -1.85
N PRO A 181 16.91 10.43 -2.97
CA PRO A 181 16.90 11.32 -4.12
C PRO A 181 15.50 11.45 -4.74
N LEU A 182 14.78 10.34 -4.95
CA LEU A 182 13.46 10.39 -5.57
C LEU A 182 12.44 11.15 -4.71
N GLY A 183 12.40 10.91 -3.41
CA GLY A 183 11.50 11.61 -2.50
C GLY A 183 11.81 13.10 -2.38
N ALA A 184 13.08 13.49 -2.42
CA ALA A 184 13.47 14.90 -2.46
C ALA A 184 12.97 15.60 -3.74
N PHE A 185 13.15 14.97 -4.90
CA PHE A 185 12.66 15.51 -6.17
C PHE A 185 11.13 15.48 -6.29
N GLN A 186 10.47 14.42 -5.80
CA GLN A 186 9.02 14.35 -5.71
C GLN A 186 8.46 15.45 -4.81
N THR A 187 9.10 15.74 -3.67
CA THR A 187 8.64 16.84 -2.81
C THR A 187 8.75 18.18 -3.52
N ALA A 188 9.81 18.36 -4.33
CA ALA A 188 10.04 19.58 -5.09
C ALA A 188 9.00 19.82 -6.19
N THR A 189 8.23 18.79 -6.59
CA THR A 189 7.10 19.01 -7.51
C THR A 189 5.91 19.65 -6.80
N TYR A 190 5.69 19.34 -5.52
CA TYR A 190 4.52 19.81 -4.77
C TYR A 190 4.77 21.09 -3.99
N ILE A 191 5.98 21.26 -3.44
CA ILE A 191 6.29 22.36 -2.52
C ILE A 191 7.55 23.10 -2.97
N PRO A 192 7.50 24.45 -3.08
CA PRO A 192 8.67 25.24 -3.38
C PRO A 192 9.72 25.07 -2.28
N GLY A 193 10.98 24.86 -2.68
CA GLY A 193 12.05 24.54 -1.75
C GLY A 193 13.45 24.78 -2.33
N PRO A 194 14.49 24.24 -1.68
CA PRO A 194 15.87 24.40 -2.12
C PRO A 194 16.15 23.75 -3.48
N ILE A 195 15.35 22.75 -3.86
CA ILE A 195 15.40 22.09 -5.16
C ILE A 195 14.34 22.73 -6.05
N GLN A 196 14.76 23.35 -7.15
CA GLN A 196 13.84 23.86 -8.17
C GLN A 196 13.52 22.75 -9.17
N CYS A 197 12.28 22.27 -9.17
CA CYS A 197 11.79 21.25 -10.07
C CYS A 197 10.63 21.82 -10.89
N GLU A 198 10.88 22.16 -12.16
CA GLU A 198 9.84 22.72 -13.02
C GLU A 198 8.77 21.66 -13.36
N SER A 199 7.51 22.05 -13.29
CA SER A 199 6.35 21.17 -13.52
C SER A 199 6.33 20.53 -14.91
N HIS A 200 6.90 21.19 -15.93
CA HIS A 200 6.82 20.75 -17.33
C HIS A 200 7.89 19.74 -17.76
N HIS A 201 9.01 19.64 -17.03
CA HIS A 201 10.14 18.77 -17.38
C HIS A 201 10.59 17.88 -16.23
N CYS A 202 10.76 18.43 -15.04
CA CYS A 202 11.30 17.69 -13.91
C CYS A 202 10.26 16.73 -13.31
N ALA A 203 9.04 17.19 -13.04
CA ALA A 203 7.97 16.36 -12.49
C ALA A 203 7.64 15.09 -13.32
N PRO A 204 7.44 15.15 -14.66
CA PRO A 204 7.16 13.95 -15.44
C PRO A 204 8.36 12.98 -15.51
N VAL A 205 9.60 13.48 -15.48
CA VAL A 205 10.80 12.64 -15.47
C VAL A 205 10.92 11.88 -14.15
N VAL A 206 10.69 12.55 -13.02
CA VAL A 206 10.68 11.90 -11.70
C VAL A 206 9.60 10.83 -11.63
N GLY A 207 8.39 11.14 -12.12
CA GLY A 207 7.30 10.17 -12.25
C GLY A 207 7.66 8.97 -13.13
N LEU A 208 8.31 9.19 -14.26
CA LEU A 208 8.77 8.13 -15.17
C LEU A 208 9.82 7.22 -14.52
N ILE A 209 10.80 7.79 -13.80
CA ILE A 209 11.83 7.01 -13.10
C ILE A 209 11.17 6.11 -12.05
N ASN A 210 10.24 6.66 -11.26
CA ASN A 210 9.50 5.88 -10.26
C ASN A 210 8.72 4.74 -10.93
N PHE A 211 7.98 5.05 -12.00
CA PHE A 211 7.21 4.07 -12.76
C PHE A 211 8.08 2.93 -13.30
N VAL A 212 9.27 3.22 -13.85
CA VAL A 212 10.19 2.20 -14.37
C VAL A 212 10.70 1.30 -13.25
N ILE A 213 11.14 1.88 -12.12
CA ILE A 213 11.64 1.11 -10.97
C ILE A 213 10.57 0.15 -10.46
N VAL A 214 9.37 0.66 -10.21
CA VAL A 214 8.27 -0.12 -9.67
C VAL A 214 7.80 -1.19 -10.65
N SER A 215 7.65 -0.86 -11.93
CA SER A 215 7.24 -1.80 -12.97
C SER A 215 8.23 -2.94 -13.14
N LEU A 216 9.53 -2.66 -13.11
CA LEU A 216 10.57 -3.70 -13.20
C LEU A 216 10.54 -4.62 -11.97
N ALA A 217 10.36 -4.06 -10.77
CA ALA A 217 10.29 -4.82 -9.54
C ALA A 217 9.07 -5.76 -9.48
N PHE A 218 7.88 -5.29 -9.87
CA PHE A 218 6.70 -6.17 -9.98
C PHE A 218 6.87 -7.21 -11.07
N SER A 219 7.35 -6.82 -12.25
CA SER A 219 7.57 -7.75 -13.36
C SER A 219 8.52 -8.87 -12.95
N ALA A 220 9.63 -8.55 -12.29
CA ALA A 220 10.57 -9.54 -11.77
C ALA A 220 9.90 -10.48 -10.75
N THR A 221 9.11 -9.94 -9.81
CA THR A 221 8.40 -10.73 -8.81
C THR A 221 7.40 -11.69 -9.44
N ILE A 222 6.59 -11.19 -10.38
CA ILE A 222 5.58 -11.98 -11.10
C ILE A 222 6.23 -13.11 -11.88
N LEU A 223 7.31 -12.83 -12.63
CA LEU A 223 8.03 -13.85 -13.39
C LEU A 223 8.58 -14.97 -12.50
N ILE A 224 9.20 -14.62 -11.36
CA ILE A 224 9.71 -15.60 -10.40
C ILE A 224 8.55 -16.45 -9.85
N LEU A 225 7.45 -15.81 -9.43
CA LEU A 225 6.33 -16.53 -8.82
C LEU A 225 5.59 -17.42 -9.82
N ILE A 226 5.40 -16.98 -11.07
CA ILE A 226 4.84 -17.81 -12.16
C ILE A 226 5.71 -19.05 -12.37
N PHE A 227 7.03 -18.86 -12.48
CA PHE A 227 7.96 -19.96 -12.66
C PHE A 227 7.87 -20.96 -11.50
N VAL A 228 7.91 -20.48 -10.25
CA VAL A 228 7.77 -21.34 -9.05
C VAL A 228 6.42 -22.06 -9.03
N PHE A 229 5.35 -21.39 -9.43
CA PHE A 229 4.01 -21.99 -9.48
C PHE A 229 3.93 -23.12 -10.50
N ILE A 230 4.55 -22.97 -11.68
CA ILE A 230 4.63 -24.02 -12.70
C ILE A 230 5.44 -25.21 -12.17
N CYS A 231 6.63 -24.97 -11.62
CA CYS A 231 7.49 -26.03 -11.07
C CYS A 231 6.78 -26.81 -9.95
N LEU A 232 6.13 -26.10 -9.03
CA LEU A 232 5.39 -26.71 -7.92
C LEU A 232 4.20 -27.54 -8.43
N SER A 233 3.49 -27.05 -9.46
CA SER A 233 2.38 -27.77 -10.09
C SER A 233 2.86 -29.07 -10.74
N PHE A 234 4.02 -29.05 -11.39
CA PHE A 234 4.64 -30.23 -11.98
C PHE A 234 5.06 -31.26 -10.91
N HIS A 235 5.70 -30.81 -9.83
CA HIS A 235 6.07 -31.68 -8.71
C HIS A 235 4.87 -32.36 -8.05
N ILE A 236 3.76 -31.63 -7.86
CA ILE A 236 2.51 -32.21 -7.31
C ILE A 236 1.96 -33.29 -8.25
N HIS A 237 1.94 -33.02 -9.56
CA HIS A 237 1.47 -33.99 -10.55
C HIS A 237 2.34 -35.27 -10.52
N GLN A 238 3.66 -35.13 -10.46
CA GLN A 238 4.58 -36.25 -10.35
C GLN A 238 4.41 -37.03 -9.03
N SER A 239 4.25 -36.33 -7.91
CA SER A 239 4.03 -36.96 -6.59
C SER A 239 2.74 -37.78 -6.54
N LYS A 240 1.66 -37.29 -7.18
CA LYS A 240 0.40 -38.04 -7.31
C LYS A 240 0.57 -39.30 -8.16
N LYS A 241 1.36 -39.23 -9.25
CA LYS A 241 1.67 -40.38 -10.11
C LYS A 241 2.44 -41.47 -9.35
N ILE A 242 3.28 -41.10 -8.39
CA ILE A 242 4.11 -42.03 -7.59
C ILE A 242 3.36 -42.58 -6.35
N GLY A 243 2.15 -42.08 -6.04
CA GLY A 243 1.34 -42.57 -4.91
C GLY A 243 1.72 -42.01 -3.53
N SER A 244 2.50 -40.92 -3.48
CA SER A 244 2.84 -40.22 -2.21
C SER A 244 1.77 -39.19 -1.85
N TYR A 245 0.68 -39.65 -1.24
CA TYR A 245 -0.51 -38.81 -0.98
C TYR A 245 -0.31 -37.74 0.12
N THR A 246 0.42 -38.04 1.20
CA THR A 246 0.68 -37.09 2.31
C THR A 246 1.58 -35.93 1.90
N SER A 247 2.61 -36.18 1.09
CA SER A 247 3.44 -35.12 0.48
C SER A 247 2.60 -34.25 -0.47
N SER A 248 1.67 -34.87 -1.21
CA SER A 248 0.83 -34.16 -2.17
C SER A 248 -0.13 -33.15 -1.52
N GLN A 249 -0.68 -33.42 -0.33
CA GLN A 249 -1.60 -32.51 0.36
C GLN A 249 -0.90 -31.25 0.86
N THR A 250 0.26 -31.39 1.50
CA THR A 250 1.04 -30.24 2.01
C THR A 250 1.53 -29.34 0.86
N LEU A 251 2.00 -29.93 -0.24
CA LEU A 251 2.37 -29.21 -1.46
C LEU A 251 1.15 -28.54 -2.12
N HIS A 252 -0.03 -29.16 -2.06
CA HIS A 252 -1.27 -28.58 -2.60
C HIS A 252 -1.68 -27.31 -1.87
N HIS A 253 -1.64 -27.30 -0.53
CA HIS A 253 -1.88 -26.08 0.26
C HIS A 253 -0.86 -24.97 -0.05
N ALA A 254 0.42 -25.34 -0.20
CA ALA A 254 1.46 -24.39 -0.60
C ALA A 254 1.21 -23.79 -1.99
N ARG A 255 0.72 -24.59 -2.95
CA ARG A 255 0.34 -24.12 -4.30
C ARG A 255 -0.83 -23.16 -4.27
N ILE A 256 -1.88 -23.45 -3.49
CA ILE A 256 -3.03 -22.55 -3.36
C ILE A 256 -2.59 -21.20 -2.78
N ARG A 257 -1.79 -21.22 -1.70
CA ARG A 257 -1.25 -20.00 -1.09
C ARG A 257 -0.43 -19.19 -2.11
N LEU A 258 0.46 -19.86 -2.85
CA LEU A 258 1.27 -19.23 -3.89
C LEU A 258 0.41 -18.62 -5.02
N GLY A 259 -0.64 -19.31 -5.44
CA GLY A 259 -1.60 -18.82 -6.43
C GLY A 259 -2.30 -17.54 -5.97
N TRP A 260 -2.75 -17.49 -4.71
CA TRP A 260 -3.31 -16.27 -4.11
C TRP A 260 -2.31 -15.12 -4.08
N THR A 261 -1.06 -15.39 -3.68
CA THR A 261 0.00 -14.37 -3.66
C THR A 261 0.31 -13.85 -5.06
N LEU A 262 0.34 -14.72 -6.07
CA LEU A 262 0.54 -14.33 -7.47
C LEU A 262 -0.61 -13.45 -7.98
N THR A 263 -1.86 -13.85 -7.75
CA THR A 263 -3.03 -13.05 -8.14
C THR A 263 -3.01 -11.68 -7.47
N ALA A 264 -2.71 -11.61 -6.16
CA ALA A 264 -2.64 -10.34 -5.44
C ALA A 264 -1.57 -9.41 -6.03
N ILE A 265 -0.37 -9.93 -6.33
CA ILE A 265 0.73 -9.12 -6.88
C ILE A 265 0.42 -8.64 -8.30
N ILE A 266 -0.27 -9.44 -9.13
CA ILE A 266 -0.72 -8.99 -10.45
C ILE A 266 -1.74 -7.84 -10.31
N VAL A 267 -2.72 -7.98 -9.40
CA VAL A 267 -3.72 -6.94 -9.15
C VAL A 267 -3.06 -5.64 -8.67
N ILE A 268 -2.12 -5.72 -7.73
CA ILE A 268 -1.34 -4.56 -7.25
C ILE A 268 -0.57 -3.92 -8.41
N SER A 269 0.13 -4.73 -9.20
CA SER A 269 0.93 -4.21 -10.31
C SER A 269 0.09 -3.49 -11.36
N LEU A 270 -1.14 -3.95 -11.63
CA LEU A 270 -2.07 -3.27 -12.53
C LEU A 270 -2.63 -2.00 -11.91
N ALA A 271 -2.98 -2.06 -10.61
CA ALA A 271 -3.52 -0.94 -9.85
C ALA A 271 -2.54 0.24 -9.79
N GLU A 272 -1.24 -0.04 -9.68
CA GLU A 272 -0.22 1.02 -9.62
C GLU A 272 0.24 1.44 -11.02
N GLY A 273 0.33 0.51 -11.96
CA GLY A 273 0.81 0.77 -13.32
C GLY A 273 -0.12 1.66 -14.14
N ILE A 274 -1.44 1.46 -14.03
CA ILE A 274 -2.44 2.20 -14.81
C ILE A 274 -2.45 3.71 -14.43
N PRO A 275 -2.72 4.12 -13.18
CA PRO A 275 -2.72 5.53 -12.78
C PRO A 275 -1.39 6.22 -13.05
N SER A 276 -0.27 5.55 -12.75
CA SER A 276 1.08 6.10 -12.96
C SER A 276 1.34 6.40 -14.44
N SER A 277 0.86 5.55 -15.36
CA SER A 277 1.00 5.78 -16.79
C SER A 277 0.20 6.99 -17.29
N PHE A 278 -0.99 7.23 -16.71
CA PHE A 278 -1.79 8.42 -17.02
C PHE A 278 -1.13 9.68 -16.46
N LEU A 279 -0.62 9.65 -15.22
CA LEU A 279 -0.02 10.80 -14.56
C LEU A 279 1.19 11.37 -15.32
N ILE A 280 2.00 10.50 -15.95
CA ILE A 280 3.15 10.91 -16.78
C ILE A 280 2.71 11.70 -18.03
N GLY A 281 1.50 11.45 -18.54
CA GLY A 281 0.96 12.10 -19.74
C GLY A 281 0.40 13.52 -19.52
N LEU A 282 0.36 14.00 -18.27
CA LEU A 282 -0.34 15.22 -17.88
C LEU A 282 0.60 16.35 -17.50
N LYS A 283 0.33 17.54 -18.02
CA LYS A 283 1.01 18.79 -17.70
C LYS A 283 0.15 19.63 -16.75
N ALA A 284 -0.20 19.02 -15.61
CA ALA A 284 -0.93 19.70 -14.55
C ALA A 284 0.07 20.45 -13.64
N ASP A 285 -0.32 21.63 -13.18
CA ASP A 285 0.47 22.37 -12.20
C ASP A 285 0.24 21.80 -10.80
N SER A 286 1.22 21.94 -9.92
CA SER A 286 1.16 21.40 -8.56
C SER A 286 0.15 22.09 -7.65
N VAL A 287 -0.19 23.34 -7.97
CA VAL A 287 -1.23 24.11 -7.28
C VAL A 287 -2.55 23.92 -8.00
N LEU A 288 -3.51 23.29 -7.32
CA LEU A 288 -4.81 22.92 -7.89
C LEU A 288 -5.58 24.15 -8.42
N ASN A 289 -5.54 25.29 -7.72
CA ASN A 289 -6.30 26.51 -8.02
C ASN A 289 -5.71 27.39 -9.14
N THR A 290 -5.02 26.79 -10.10
CA THR A 290 -4.44 27.52 -11.24
C THR A 290 -5.35 27.47 -12.47
N CYS A 291 -5.28 28.49 -13.33
CA CYS A 291 -6.06 28.49 -14.57
C CYS A 291 -5.69 27.32 -15.51
N ASN A 292 -4.43 26.88 -15.52
CA ASN A 292 -4.01 25.73 -16.32
C ASN A 292 -4.69 24.43 -15.87
N ASN A 293 -4.79 24.20 -14.56
CA ASN A 293 -5.53 23.07 -14.00
C ASN A 293 -7.04 23.19 -14.25
N PHE A 294 -7.60 24.40 -14.16
CA PHE A 294 -9.00 24.64 -14.51
C PHE A 294 -9.31 24.30 -15.98
N TYR A 295 -8.44 24.63 -16.91
CA TYR A 295 -8.61 24.29 -18.33
C TYR A 295 -8.46 22.80 -18.64
N GLN A 296 -7.88 22.02 -17.72
CA GLN A 296 -7.70 20.57 -17.84
C GLN A 296 -8.57 19.80 -16.84
N ALA A 297 -9.64 20.41 -16.31
CA ALA A 297 -10.48 19.83 -15.26
C ALA A 297 -11.05 18.46 -15.65
N ASP A 298 -11.44 18.28 -16.91
CA ASP A 298 -11.93 17.02 -17.48
C ASP A 298 -10.94 15.86 -17.30
N ARG A 299 -9.65 16.12 -17.54
CA ARG A 299 -8.57 15.15 -17.35
C ARG A 299 -8.24 14.95 -15.87
N LEU A 300 -8.31 16.01 -15.07
CA LEU A 300 -8.09 15.92 -13.62
C LEU A 300 -9.11 15.01 -12.94
N VAL A 301 -10.37 14.99 -13.39
CA VAL A 301 -11.40 14.04 -12.90
C VAL A 301 -10.92 12.60 -13.08
N GLN A 302 -10.48 12.23 -14.28
CA GLN A 302 -10.04 10.86 -14.57
C GLN A 302 -8.85 10.46 -13.71
N ILE A 303 -7.84 11.32 -13.58
CA ILE A 303 -6.67 11.06 -12.73
C ILE A 303 -7.12 10.84 -11.29
N THR A 304 -7.94 11.74 -10.75
CA THR A 304 -8.39 11.71 -9.36
C THR A 304 -9.10 10.40 -9.06
N VAL A 305 -9.93 9.90 -9.99
CA VAL A 305 -10.57 8.59 -9.86
C VAL A 305 -9.52 7.47 -9.83
N PHE A 306 -8.56 7.45 -10.75
CA PHE A 306 -7.53 6.40 -10.80
C PHE A 306 -6.60 6.42 -9.59
N THR A 307 -6.15 7.59 -9.12
CA THR A 307 -5.29 7.72 -7.94
C THR A 307 -6.03 7.38 -6.65
N SER A 308 -7.32 7.68 -6.57
CA SER A 308 -8.17 7.26 -5.45
C SER A 308 -8.36 5.74 -5.44
N ILE A 309 -8.61 5.13 -6.60
CA ILE A 309 -8.72 3.67 -6.75
C ILE A 309 -7.40 3.00 -6.33
N ASP A 310 -6.26 3.52 -6.79
CA ASP A 310 -4.94 3.01 -6.41
C ASP A 310 -4.72 3.03 -4.90
N SER A 311 -5.02 4.16 -4.26
CA SER A 311 -4.90 4.30 -2.80
C SER A 311 -5.80 3.32 -2.04
N ILE A 312 -7.03 3.11 -2.52
CA ILE A 312 -7.96 2.12 -1.96
C ILE A 312 -7.43 0.69 -2.15
N ILE A 313 -6.90 0.35 -3.34
CA ILE A 313 -6.33 -0.97 -3.61
C ILE A 313 -5.14 -1.23 -2.71
N TRP A 314 -4.25 -0.26 -2.53
CA TRP A 314 -3.14 -0.35 -1.59
C TRP A 314 -3.61 -0.57 -0.16
N ALA A 315 -4.61 0.16 0.31
CA ALA A 315 -5.15 -0.04 1.65
C ALA A 315 -5.76 -1.45 1.83
N ILE A 316 -6.51 -1.94 0.83
CA ILE A 316 -7.05 -3.31 0.82
C ILE A 316 -5.92 -4.34 0.87
N VAL A 317 -4.85 -4.15 0.09
CA VAL A 317 -3.69 -5.05 0.06
C VAL A 317 -2.99 -5.11 1.41
N LEU A 318 -2.78 -3.95 2.05
CA LEU A 318 -2.18 -3.88 3.39
C LEU A 318 -3.05 -4.55 4.46
N ILE A 319 -4.37 -4.63 4.27
CA ILE A 319 -5.30 -5.38 5.12
C ILE A 319 -5.25 -6.88 4.81
N LEU A 320 -5.33 -7.26 3.54
CA LEU A 320 -5.43 -8.65 3.11
C LEU A 320 -4.13 -9.43 3.32
N ASP A 321 -2.96 -8.78 3.24
CA ASP A 321 -1.66 -9.44 3.40
C ASP A 321 -1.45 -10.12 4.77
N PRO A 322 -1.66 -9.44 5.92
CA PRO A 322 -1.61 -10.08 7.22
C PRO A 322 -2.77 -11.08 7.42
N LEU A 323 -3.97 -10.81 6.90
CA LEU A 323 -5.11 -11.74 7.00
C LEU A 323 -4.85 -13.06 6.26
N ALA A 324 -4.33 -13.00 5.03
CA ALA A 324 -3.92 -14.18 4.28
C ALA A 324 -2.84 -14.96 5.04
N SER A 325 -1.90 -14.25 5.67
CA SER A 325 -0.86 -14.87 6.48
C SER A 325 -1.42 -15.58 7.72
N VAL A 326 -2.45 -15.03 8.36
CA VAL A 326 -3.20 -15.69 9.45
C VAL A 326 -3.93 -16.93 8.93
N ILE A 327 -4.63 -16.83 7.79
CA ILE A 327 -5.44 -17.91 7.20
C ILE A 327 -4.58 -19.12 6.80
N PHE A 328 -3.44 -18.86 6.15
CA PHE A 328 -2.63 -19.91 5.55
C PHE A 328 -1.48 -20.41 6.44
N ASP A 329 -1.23 -19.79 7.60
CA ASP A 329 -0.22 -20.26 8.56
C ASP A 329 -0.88 -20.82 9.82
N HIS A 330 -0.88 -22.15 9.95
CA HIS A 330 -1.46 -22.85 11.09
C HIS A 330 -0.90 -22.38 12.44
N SER A 331 0.37 -21.99 12.51
CA SER A 331 0.99 -21.57 13.78
C SER A 331 0.43 -20.22 14.22
N ILE A 332 0.22 -19.30 13.27
CA ILE A 332 -0.39 -18.00 13.52
C ILE A 332 -1.88 -18.17 13.80
N MET A 333 -2.59 -18.95 12.97
CA MET A 333 -4.02 -19.22 13.12
C MET A 333 -4.34 -19.75 14.51
N ASN A 334 -3.63 -20.78 14.98
CA ASN A 334 -3.87 -21.36 16.30
C ASN A 334 -3.72 -20.34 17.42
N LYS A 335 -2.78 -19.40 17.29
CA LYS A 335 -2.59 -18.33 18.28
C LYS A 335 -3.72 -17.31 18.23
N VAL A 336 -4.17 -16.93 17.04
CA VAL A 336 -5.30 -16.03 16.83
C VAL A 336 -6.60 -16.65 17.37
N THR A 337 -6.89 -17.91 17.03
CA THR A 337 -8.06 -18.64 17.56
C THR A 337 -8.04 -18.70 19.08
N HIS A 338 -6.87 -18.92 19.70
CA HIS A 338 -6.75 -18.90 21.16
C HIS A 338 -7.06 -17.51 21.75
N HIS A 339 -6.62 -16.42 21.12
CA HIS A 339 -6.97 -15.06 21.54
C HIS A 339 -8.46 -14.78 21.40
N ILE A 340 -9.08 -15.19 20.29
CA ILE A 340 -10.53 -15.03 20.04
C ILE A 340 -11.35 -15.82 21.06
N ASN A 341 -11.00 -17.09 21.32
CA ASN A 341 -11.72 -17.90 22.31
C ASN A 341 -11.58 -17.29 23.71
N ARG A 342 -10.41 -16.76 24.05
CA ARG A 342 -10.18 -16.09 25.33
C ARG A 342 -10.96 -14.78 25.44
N SER A 343 -11.05 -13.98 24.37
CA SER A 343 -11.82 -12.74 24.38
C SER A 343 -13.32 -12.99 24.49
N GLN A 344 -13.84 -14.05 23.86
CA GLN A 344 -15.24 -14.48 24.01
C GLN A 344 -15.57 -14.82 25.47
N VAL A 345 -14.69 -15.54 26.17
CA VAL A 345 -14.88 -15.86 27.60
C VAL A 345 -14.85 -14.61 28.47
N TYR A 346 -13.97 -13.64 28.20
CA TYR A 346 -13.97 -12.36 28.93
C TYR A 346 -15.22 -11.54 28.65
N TYR A 347 -15.69 -11.48 27.40
CA TYR A 347 -16.93 -10.77 27.04
C TYR A 347 -18.15 -11.40 27.72
N ALA A 348 -18.24 -12.73 27.76
CA ALA A 348 -19.30 -13.43 28.47
C ALA A 348 -19.31 -13.08 29.96
N LYS A 349 -18.14 -13.12 30.62
CA LYS A 349 -18.01 -12.73 32.04
C LYS A 349 -18.33 -11.26 32.30
N PHE A 350 -17.98 -10.37 31.37
CA PHE A 350 -18.32 -8.95 31.47
C PHE A 350 -19.83 -8.73 31.37
N LEU A 351 -20.50 -9.40 30.43
CA LEU A 351 -21.96 -9.35 30.29
C LEU A 351 -22.67 -9.92 31.52
N GLU A 352 -22.18 -11.03 32.10
CA GLU A 352 -22.70 -11.57 33.37
C GLU A 352 -22.52 -10.60 34.54
N SER A 353 -21.41 -9.86 34.59
CA SER A 353 -21.19 -8.86 35.65
C SER A 353 -22.13 -7.67 35.54
N MET A 354 -22.44 -7.21 34.31
CA MET A 354 -23.38 -6.13 34.04
C MET A 354 -24.81 -6.52 34.44
N THR A 355 -25.27 -7.72 34.06
CA THR A 355 -26.62 -8.19 34.42
C THR A 355 -26.77 -8.45 35.92
N SER A 356 -25.70 -8.88 36.62
CA SER A 356 -25.71 -9.05 38.08
C SER A 356 -25.75 -7.73 38.87
N ASN A 357 -25.32 -6.62 38.27
CA ASN A 357 -25.35 -5.29 38.88
C ASN A 357 -26.69 -4.58 38.65
N GLU A 358 -27.38 -4.84 37.53
CA GLU A 358 -28.75 -4.36 37.31
C GLU A 358 -29.75 -5.01 38.27
N SER A 359 -29.60 -6.31 38.57
CA SER A 359 -30.51 -7.01 39.49
C SER A 359 -30.37 -6.58 40.96
N LYS A 360 -29.27 -5.91 41.33
CA LYS A 360 -29.04 -5.36 42.68
C LYS A 360 -29.57 -3.94 42.88
N ASN A 361 -29.93 -3.25 41.79
CA ASN A 361 -30.36 -1.85 41.81
C ASN A 361 -31.86 -1.67 41.56
N LEU A 362 -32.67 -2.75 41.56
CA LEU A 362 -34.12 -2.62 41.63
C LEU A 362 -34.53 -2.34 43.09
N PRO A 363 -35.16 -1.18 43.38
CA PRO A 363 -35.80 -0.97 44.68
C PRO A 363 -36.99 -1.91 44.83
N GLU A 364 -37.10 -2.56 45.99
CA GLU A 364 -38.27 -3.37 46.41
C GLU A 364 -39.57 -2.57 46.42
#